data_AF-A0AAD7MGW4-F1
#
_entry.id   AF-A0AAD7MGW4-F1
#
_cell.length_a   1.000
_cell.length_b   1.000
_cell.length_c   1.000
_cell.angle_alpha   90.00
_cell.angle_beta   90.00
_cell.angle_gamma   90.00
#
_symmetry.space_group_name_H-M   'P 1'
#
loop_
_entity.id
_entity.type
_entity.pdbx_description
1 polymer ?
#
loop_
_entity_poly.entity_id
_entity_poly.type
_entity_poly.pdbx_seq_one_letter_code
_entity_poly.pdbx_strand_id
1 'polypeptide(L)'
;MWATNARVTLTAGGGGDAWAKIVDLWWNHEKAASFSGPAKGKGTALRPKEVSGWIARARNGGPVPAIVDVFSFASKWWAWWVEINPGWRARTTVGVKTRLAKEGEGGWESMASTGPNGLLNILICLRWWYDALRGDEGAMEGWKEAVEEVEWALGRIW
;
A
#
# COMPACT_ATOMS: atom_id res chain seq x y z
N MET A 1 11.35 17.79 0.41
CA MET A 1 9.92 17.60 0.06
C MET A 1 9.53 16.18 0.43
N TRP A 2 8.38 15.95 1.07
CA TRP A 2 8.01 14.64 1.64
C TRP A 2 7.98 13.50 0.60
N ALA A 3 7.51 13.78 -0.63
CA ALA A 3 7.36 12.79 -1.69
C ALA A 3 8.71 12.25 -2.18
N THR A 4 9.73 13.11 -2.29
CA THR A 4 11.09 12.69 -2.67
C THR A 4 11.68 11.74 -1.65
N ASN A 5 11.55 12.05 -0.35
CA ASN A 5 12.06 11.17 0.72
C ASN A 5 11.33 9.82 0.71
N ALA A 6 10.01 9.85 0.51
CA ALA A 6 9.21 8.64 0.33
C ALA A 6 9.69 7.80 -0.86
N ARG A 7 9.92 8.43 -2.02
CA ARG A 7 10.42 7.72 -3.21
C ARG A 7 11.76 7.06 -2.94
N VAL A 8 12.71 7.76 -2.33
CA VAL A 8 14.02 7.19 -1.94
C VAL A 8 13.85 5.93 -1.10
N THR A 9 12.96 5.96 -0.10
CA THR A 9 12.65 4.79 0.72
C THR A 9 12.04 3.65 -0.11
N LEU A 10 11.07 3.95 -0.97
CA LEU A 10 10.40 2.94 -1.79
C LEU A 10 11.35 2.32 -2.83
N THR A 11 12.35 3.07 -3.32
CA THR A 11 13.33 2.60 -4.32
C THR A 11 14.63 2.07 -3.71
N ALA A 12 14.73 1.94 -2.39
CA ALA A 12 15.95 1.46 -1.73
C ALA A 12 16.13 -0.08 -1.90
N GLY A 13 16.36 -0.52 -3.15
CA GLY A 13 16.68 -1.90 -3.56
C GLY A 13 15.56 -2.94 -3.37
N GLY A 14 15.58 -3.98 -4.22
CA GLY A 14 14.68 -5.14 -4.12
C GLY A 14 13.30 -4.93 -4.76
N GLY A 15 12.39 -5.87 -4.52
CA GLY A 15 10.99 -5.82 -4.94
C GLY A 15 10.70 -6.14 -6.42
N GLY A 16 11.70 -6.07 -7.30
CA GLY A 16 11.57 -6.44 -8.72
C GLY A 16 10.74 -5.44 -9.55
N ASP A 17 10.47 -5.80 -10.80
CA ASP A 17 9.90 -4.89 -11.80
C ASP A 17 8.47 -4.44 -11.47
N ALA A 18 7.64 -5.34 -10.95
CA ALA A 18 6.27 -5.00 -10.54
C ALA A 18 6.28 -3.94 -9.43
N TRP A 19 7.19 -4.05 -8.47
CA TRP A 19 7.36 -3.05 -7.42
C TRP A 19 7.81 -1.70 -7.98
N ALA A 20 8.82 -1.69 -8.85
CA ALA A 20 9.29 -0.47 -9.50
C ALA A 20 8.14 0.23 -10.25
N LYS A 21 7.32 -0.56 -10.97
CA LYS A 21 6.15 -0.07 -11.69
C LYS A 21 5.11 0.57 -10.78
N ILE A 22 4.77 -0.02 -9.64
CA ILE A 22 3.78 0.62 -8.74
C ILE A 22 4.32 1.90 -8.10
N VAL A 23 5.62 1.97 -7.81
CA VAL A 23 6.26 3.19 -7.29
C VAL A 23 6.22 4.31 -8.33
N ASP A 24 6.47 3.99 -9.60
CA ASP A 24 6.38 4.96 -10.69
C ASP A 24 4.93 5.40 -10.98
N LEU A 25 3.97 4.48 -10.95
CA LEU A 25 2.54 4.82 -11.06
C LEU A 25 2.13 5.79 -9.94
N TRP A 26 2.44 5.47 -8.69
CA TRP A 26 2.17 6.36 -7.56
C TRP A 26 2.84 7.73 -7.75
N TRP A 27 4.11 7.77 -8.14
CA TRP A 27 4.83 9.02 -8.36
C TRP A 27 4.16 9.88 -9.43
N ASN A 28 3.72 9.28 -10.54
CA ASN A 28 3.05 9.99 -11.63
C ASN A 28 1.71 10.58 -11.17
N HIS A 29 0.94 9.83 -10.37
CA HIS A 29 -0.31 10.30 -9.80
C HIS A 29 -0.12 11.47 -8.83
N GLU A 30 0.88 11.37 -7.94
CA GLU A 30 1.26 12.48 -7.07
C GLU A 30 1.72 13.71 -7.86
N LYS A 31 2.54 13.50 -8.90
CA LYS A 31 3.01 14.59 -9.77
C LYS A 31 1.85 15.26 -10.50
N ALA A 32 0.89 14.49 -11.02
CA ALA A 32 -0.30 15.03 -11.68
C ALA A 32 -1.14 15.90 -10.71
N ALA A 33 -1.21 15.52 -9.44
CA ALA A 33 -1.83 16.31 -8.39
C ALA A 33 -0.92 17.40 -7.78
N SER A 34 0.23 17.70 -8.40
CA SER A 34 1.22 18.67 -7.91
C SER A 34 1.70 18.40 -6.48
N PHE A 35 1.76 17.12 -6.09
CA PHE A 35 2.08 16.64 -4.74
C PHE A 35 1.20 17.23 -3.64
N SER A 36 -0.03 17.62 -4.00
CA SER A 36 -1.06 18.10 -3.08
C SER A 36 -1.99 16.96 -2.70
N GLY A 37 -2.67 17.09 -1.56
CA GLY A 37 -3.62 16.09 -1.10
C GLY A 37 -4.39 16.55 0.14
N PRO A 38 -5.49 15.87 0.50
CA PRO A 38 -6.30 16.24 1.64
C PRO A 38 -5.50 16.17 2.95
N ALA A 39 -5.80 17.08 3.87
CA ALA A 39 -5.22 17.06 5.22
C ALA A 39 -5.57 15.78 5.99
N LYS A 40 -6.73 15.16 5.69
CA LYS A 40 -7.18 13.89 6.27
C LYS A 40 -6.78 12.72 5.38
N GLY A 41 -6.25 11.66 6.01
CA GLY A 41 -5.83 10.44 5.32
C GLY A 41 -6.95 9.46 4.98
N LYS A 42 -6.62 8.46 4.16
CA LYS A 42 -7.54 7.37 3.84
C LYS A 42 -7.65 6.37 4.97
N GLY A 43 -8.87 5.89 5.25
CA GLY A 43 -9.18 4.71 6.09
C GLY A 43 -8.24 4.48 7.28
N THR A 44 -8.62 4.96 8.45
CA THR A 44 -7.93 4.63 9.71
C THR A 44 -8.36 3.29 10.27
N ALA A 45 -9.55 2.81 9.86
CA ALA A 45 -10.06 1.50 10.22
C ALA A 45 -9.12 0.40 9.68
N LEU A 46 -8.85 -0.60 10.51
CA LEU A 46 -8.06 -1.81 10.19
C LEU A 46 -6.60 -1.59 9.78
N ARG A 47 -6.11 -0.35 9.72
CA ARG A 47 -4.72 -0.04 9.42
C ARG A 47 -3.76 -0.70 10.44
N PRO A 48 -2.65 -1.32 9.98
CA PRO A 48 -1.62 -1.83 10.89
C PRO A 48 -1.12 -0.75 11.86
N LYS A 49 -0.98 -1.11 13.14
CA LYS A 49 -0.59 -0.19 14.23
C LYS A 49 0.77 0.47 13.99
N GLU A 50 1.65 -0.24 13.30
CA GLU A 50 2.99 0.19 12.91
C GLU A 50 2.90 1.44 12.02
N VAL A 51 1.97 1.45 11.06
CA VAL A 51 1.72 2.58 10.17
C VAL A 51 1.11 3.74 10.95
N SER A 52 0.16 3.46 11.84
CA SER A 52 -0.44 4.48 12.71
C SER A 52 0.59 5.18 13.59
N GLY A 53 1.49 4.43 14.21
CA GLY A 53 2.59 4.99 15.02
C GLY A 53 3.57 5.81 14.18
N TRP A 54 3.91 5.35 12.97
CA TRP A 54 4.78 6.09 12.05
C TRP A 54 4.15 7.42 11.59
N ILE A 55 2.87 7.43 11.24
CA ILE A 55 2.14 8.65 10.86
C ILE A 55 2.07 9.63 12.05
N ALA A 56 1.78 9.13 13.26
CA ALA A 56 1.69 9.95 14.47
C ALA A 56 3.00 10.67 14.81
N ARG A 57 4.15 10.08 14.45
CA ARG A 57 5.48 10.71 14.59
C ARG A 57 5.85 11.62 13.40
N ALA A 58 4.84 12.15 12.71
CA ALA A 58 5.02 12.96 11.50
C ALA A 58 5.85 12.27 10.40
N ARG A 59 5.87 10.92 10.38
CA ARG A 59 6.71 10.11 9.49
C ARG A 59 8.22 10.35 9.68
N ASN A 60 8.61 11.02 10.77
CA ASN A 60 9.99 11.30 11.11
C ASN A 60 10.61 10.13 11.90
N GLY A 61 11.87 9.82 11.57
CA GLY A 61 12.88 9.38 12.54
C GLY A 61 12.64 8.08 13.30
N GLY A 62 12.46 6.95 12.61
CA GLY A 62 12.63 5.65 13.27
C GLY A 62 13.00 4.54 12.28
N PRO A 63 13.74 3.51 12.72
CA PRO A 63 13.97 2.32 11.91
C PRO A 63 12.65 1.68 11.49
N VAL A 64 12.68 0.92 10.38
CA VAL A 64 11.57 0.05 9.95
C VAL A 64 11.03 -0.66 11.19
N PRO A 65 9.71 -0.60 11.47
CA PRO A 65 9.15 -1.29 12.62
C PRO A 65 9.51 -2.77 12.53
N ALA A 66 10.03 -3.35 13.62
CA ALA A 66 10.33 -4.77 13.66
C ALA A 66 9.03 -5.57 13.49
N ILE A 67 8.85 -6.17 12.32
CA ILE A 67 7.71 -7.06 12.04
C ILE A 67 8.08 -8.44 12.56
N VAL A 68 7.65 -8.74 13.79
CA VAL A 68 7.92 -10.02 14.47
C VAL A 68 7.07 -11.15 13.89
N ASP A 69 5.82 -10.85 13.52
CA ASP A 69 4.87 -11.80 12.92
C ASP A 69 4.42 -11.29 11.55
N VAL A 70 5.12 -11.76 10.51
CA VAL A 70 4.86 -11.37 9.12
C VAL A 70 3.49 -11.84 8.65
N PHE A 71 3.00 -13.00 9.10
CA PHE A 71 1.69 -13.51 8.69
C PHE A 71 0.54 -12.66 9.25
N SER A 72 0.62 -12.28 10.52
CA SER A 72 -0.33 -11.33 11.12
C SER A 72 -0.25 -9.96 10.46
N PHE A 73 0.95 -9.49 10.13
CA PHE A 73 1.15 -8.23 9.43
C PHE A 73 0.54 -8.23 8.03
N ALA A 74 0.81 -9.27 7.24
CA ALA A 74 0.21 -9.51 5.93
C ALA A 74 -1.32 -9.53 5.99
N SER A 75 -1.88 -10.23 6.98
CA SER A 75 -3.34 -10.33 7.16
C SER A 75 -3.98 -8.97 7.46
N LYS A 76 -3.34 -8.15 8.30
CA LYS A 76 -3.78 -6.77 8.58
C LYS A 76 -3.63 -5.86 7.37
N TRP A 77 -2.56 -6.03 6.59
CA TRP A 77 -2.38 -5.29 5.35
C TRP A 77 -3.54 -5.57 4.38
N TRP A 78 -3.88 -6.85 4.16
CA TRP A 78 -5.00 -7.24 3.30
C TRP A 78 -6.35 -6.72 3.82
N ALA A 79 -6.60 -6.83 5.12
CA ALA A 79 -7.82 -6.30 5.73
C ALA A 79 -7.95 -4.78 5.51
N TRP A 80 -6.86 -4.03 5.70
CA TRP A 80 -6.83 -2.60 5.45
C TRP A 80 -6.99 -2.25 3.97
N TRP A 81 -6.31 -2.99 3.08
CA TRP A 81 -6.45 -2.81 1.64
C TRP A 81 -7.90 -3.00 1.19
N VAL A 82 -8.55 -4.08 1.62
CA VAL A 82 -9.96 -4.33 1.31
C VAL A 82 -10.87 -3.21 1.81
N GLU A 83 -10.63 -2.70 3.02
CA GLU A 83 -11.42 -1.63 3.63
C GLU A 83 -11.36 -0.32 2.86
N ILE A 84 -10.20 0.04 2.31
CA ILE A 84 -10.05 1.30 1.58
C ILE A 84 -10.49 1.22 0.11
N ASN A 85 -10.76 0.02 -0.39
CA ASN A 85 -11.21 -0.17 -1.76
C ASN A 85 -12.70 0.21 -1.91
N PRO A 86 -13.15 0.58 -3.13
CA PRO A 86 -14.56 0.87 -3.38
C PRO A 86 -15.46 -0.32 -3.04
N GLY A 87 -16.70 -0.04 -2.61
CA GLY A 87 -17.66 -1.08 -2.23
C GLY A 87 -18.00 -2.06 -3.35
N TRP A 88 -17.88 -1.64 -4.62
CA TRP A 88 -18.08 -2.52 -5.79
C TRP A 88 -16.99 -3.58 -5.93
N ARG A 89 -15.82 -3.38 -5.30
CA ARG A 89 -14.75 -4.38 -5.24
C ARG A 89 -15.02 -5.48 -4.21
N ALA A 90 -16.27 -5.92 -4.10
CA ALA A 90 -16.75 -6.83 -3.06
C ALA A 90 -15.77 -8.01 -2.82
N ARG A 91 -15.63 -8.41 -1.55
CA ARG A 91 -14.79 -9.54 -1.15
C ARG A 91 -15.32 -10.80 -1.80
N THR A 92 -14.57 -11.33 -2.74
CA THR A 92 -14.74 -12.71 -3.20
C THR A 92 -13.79 -13.58 -2.39
N THR A 93 -14.34 -14.50 -1.62
CA THR A 93 -13.54 -15.53 -0.96
C THR A 93 -13.33 -16.64 -1.97
N VAL A 94 -12.09 -16.79 -2.46
CA VAL A 94 -11.71 -17.92 -3.32
C VAL A 94 -10.81 -18.83 -2.49
N GLY A 95 -11.38 -19.92 -1.97
CA GLY A 95 -10.70 -20.79 -0.99
C GLY A 95 -10.45 -20.05 0.33
N VAL A 96 -9.19 -19.99 0.77
CA VAL A 96 -8.78 -19.27 1.99
C VAL A 96 -8.34 -17.83 1.74
N LYS A 97 -8.29 -17.38 0.48
CA LYS A 97 -7.79 -16.06 0.10
C LYS A 97 -8.93 -15.08 -0.18
N THR A 98 -8.85 -13.89 0.41
CA THR A 98 -9.73 -12.77 0.05
C THR A 98 -9.21 -12.14 -1.24
N ARG A 99 -10.01 -12.17 -2.30
CA ARG A 99 -9.75 -11.45 -3.55
C ARG A 99 -10.77 -10.33 -3.72
N LEU A 100 -10.32 -9.19 -4.20
CA LEU A 100 -11.18 -8.07 -4.55
C LEU A 100 -11.68 -8.25 -5.99
N ALA A 101 -12.97 -8.01 -6.21
CA ALA A 101 -13.53 -8.02 -7.55
C ALA A 101 -12.76 -7.07 -8.48
N LYS A 102 -12.65 -7.48 -9.75
CA LYS A 102 -11.95 -6.74 -10.83
C LYS A 102 -12.92 -6.02 -11.77
N GLU A 103 -14.21 -6.29 -11.61
CA GLU A 103 -15.33 -5.75 -12.37
C GLU A 103 -16.46 -5.40 -11.40
N GLY A 104 -17.24 -4.39 -11.72
CA GLY A 104 -18.35 -3.92 -10.90
C GLY A 104 -18.78 -2.50 -11.29
N GLU A 105 -19.90 -2.06 -10.73
CA GLU A 105 -20.45 -0.72 -10.97
C GLU A 105 -20.03 0.25 -9.88
N GLY A 106 -19.29 1.30 -10.24
CA GLY A 106 -18.89 2.39 -9.34
C GLY A 106 -17.53 2.99 -9.70
N GLY A 107 -17.17 4.09 -9.04
CA GLY A 107 -15.92 4.80 -9.29
C GLY A 107 -14.79 4.45 -8.31
N TRP A 108 -13.62 5.06 -8.54
CA TRP A 108 -12.39 4.88 -7.75
C TRP A 108 -12.13 6.04 -6.79
N GLU A 109 -13.09 6.94 -6.58
CA GLU A 109 -12.94 8.17 -5.81
C GLU A 109 -12.51 7.89 -4.36
N SER A 110 -12.99 6.77 -3.79
CA SER A 110 -12.58 6.31 -2.45
C SER A 110 -11.08 6.01 -2.37
N MET A 111 -10.41 5.73 -3.50
CA MET A 111 -9.00 5.41 -3.63
C MET A 111 -8.13 6.51 -4.28
N ALA A 112 -8.74 7.45 -5.00
CA ALA A 112 -8.05 8.60 -5.60
C ALA A 112 -7.66 9.66 -4.55
N SER A 113 -6.73 9.34 -3.63
CA SER A 113 -6.11 10.35 -2.74
C SER A 113 -4.61 10.38 -2.92
N THR A 114 -4.12 11.59 -3.16
CA THR A 114 -2.73 11.98 -3.24
C THR A 114 -2.28 12.60 -1.91
N GLY A 115 -1.02 12.99 -1.81
CA GLY A 115 -0.43 13.59 -0.63
C GLY A 115 0.09 12.57 0.40
N PRO A 116 0.69 13.05 1.49
CA PRO A 116 1.39 12.21 2.47
C PRO A 116 0.46 11.23 3.20
N ASN A 117 -0.85 11.50 3.22
CA ASN A 117 -1.85 10.65 3.84
C ASN A 117 -2.62 9.74 2.86
N GLY A 118 -2.27 9.79 1.57
CA GLY A 118 -2.87 9.00 0.50
C GLY A 118 -2.28 7.60 0.38
N LEU A 119 -2.14 7.13 -0.87
CA LEU A 119 -1.66 5.77 -1.19
C LEU A 119 -0.20 5.52 -0.79
N LEU A 120 0.59 6.56 -0.52
CA LEU A 120 1.94 6.42 0.03
C LEU A 120 1.98 5.49 1.25
N ASN A 121 1.00 5.59 2.16
CA ASN A 121 1.00 4.78 3.38
C ASN A 121 0.84 3.28 3.08
N ILE A 122 0.15 2.93 1.99
CA ILE A 122 -0.01 1.53 1.56
C ILE A 122 1.31 1.00 1.02
N LEU A 123 2.00 1.79 0.19
CA LEU A 123 3.30 1.42 -0.37
C LEU A 123 4.35 1.28 0.73
N ILE A 124 4.42 2.20 1.69
CA ILE A 124 5.35 2.09 2.82
C ILE A 124 5.09 0.81 3.64
N CYS A 125 3.83 0.46 3.85
CA CYS A 125 3.46 -0.77 4.55
C CYS A 125 3.90 -2.03 3.77
N LEU A 126 3.70 -2.06 2.45
CA LEU A 126 4.21 -3.13 1.57
C LEU A 126 5.74 -3.20 1.59
N ARG A 127 6.41 -2.06 1.64
CA ARG A 127 7.86 -2.00 1.70
C ARG A 127 8.38 -2.62 2.99
N TRP A 128 7.75 -2.34 4.13
CA TRP A 128 8.11 -2.98 5.39
C TRP A 128 7.87 -4.49 5.37
N TRP A 129 6.76 -4.92 4.76
CA TRP A 129 6.49 -6.35 4.58
C TRP A 129 7.60 -7.02 3.75
N TYR A 130 8.00 -6.42 2.62
CA TYR A 130 9.11 -6.92 1.82
C TYR A 130 10.41 -7.02 2.62
N ASP A 131 10.77 -5.97 3.36
CA ASP A 131 12.00 -5.93 4.15
C ASP A 131 12.02 -7.02 5.23
N ALA A 132 10.87 -7.32 5.84
CA ALA A 132 10.71 -8.39 6.83
C ALA A 132 10.79 -9.81 6.23
N LEU A 133 10.59 -9.95 4.91
CA LEU A 133 10.67 -11.21 4.18
C LEU A 133 12.04 -11.46 3.53
N ARG A 134 13.00 -10.55 3.63
CA ARG A 134 14.29 -10.69 2.96
C ARG A 134 14.98 -12.00 3.36
N GLY A 135 15.22 -12.86 2.37
CA GLY A 135 15.83 -14.18 2.56
C GLY A 135 14.84 -15.35 2.70
N ASP A 136 13.53 -15.07 2.71
CA ASP A 136 12.47 -16.09 2.71
C ASP A 136 11.66 -16.02 1.40
N GLU A 137 12.11 -16.77 0.39
CA GLU A 137 11.45 -16.81 -0.92
C GLU A 137 10.07 -17.47 -0.87
N GLY A 138 9.86 -18.43 0.05
CA GLY A 138 8.59 -19.14 0.19
C GLY A 138 7.48 -18.24 0.73
N ALA A 139 7.80 -17.34 1.65
CA ALA A 139 6.85 -16.36 2.19
C ALA A 139 6.65 -15.12 1.29
N MET A 140 7.44 -14.97 0.21
CA MET A 140 7.36 -13.84 -0.73
C MET A 140 6.10 -13.86 -1.60
N GLU A 141 5.46 -15.01 -1.78
CA GLU A 141 4.31 -15.16 -2.67
C GLU A 141 3.14 -14.24 -2.29
N GLY A 142 2.78 -14.19 -1.00
CA GLY A 142 1.70 -13.32 -0.53
C GLY A 142 1.99 -11.83 -0.72
N TRP A 143 3.27 -11.44 -0.67
CA TRP A 143 3.69 -10.08 -0.95
C TRP A 143 3.60 -9.75 -2.44
N LYS A 144 4.01 -10.68 -3.33
CA LYS A 144 3.87 -10.51 -4.79
C LYS A 144 2.41 -10.35 -5.20
N GLU A 145 1.52 -11.19 -4.67
CA GLU A 145 0.07 -11.06 -4.89
C GLU A 145 -0.46 -9.68 -4.47
N ALA A 146 0.04 -9.15 -3.36
CA ALA A 146 -0.34 -7.82 -2.88
C ALA A 146 0.19 -6.70 -3.81
N VAL A 147 1.41 -6.83 -4.32
CA VAL A 147 1.99 -5.89 -5.30
C VAL A 147 1.19 -5.88 -6.60
N GLU A 148 0.89 -7.05 -7.16
CA GLU A 148 0.07 -7.19 -8.38
C GLU A 148 -1.32 -6.59 -8.20
N GLU A 149 -1.92 -6.78 -7.02
CA GLU A 149 -3.20 -6.22 -6.67
C GLU A 149 -3.18 -4.69 -6.64
N VAL A 150 -2.16 -4.09 -6.01
CA VAL A 150 -1.97 -2.64 -5.97
C VAL A 150 -1.66 -2.08 -7.35
N GLU A 151 -0.82 -2.76 -8.14
CA GLU A 151 -0.50 -2.37 -9.52
C GLU A 151 -1.77 -2.27 -10.36
N TRP A 152 -2.59 -3.32 -10.30
CA TRP A 152 -3.83 -3.38 -11.06
C TRP A 152 -4.78 -2.23 -10.70
N ALA A 153 -4.90 -1.91 -9.41
CA ALA A 153 -5.74 -0.82 -8.92
C ALA A 153 -5.17 0.55 -9.31
N LEU A 154 -3.88 0.80 -9.09
CA LEU A 154 -3.22 2.07 -9.43
C LEU A 154 -3.30 2.41 -10.92
N GLY A 155 -3.33 1.41 -11.79
CA GLY A 155 -3.55 1.59 -13.23
C GLY A 155 -4.98 2.00 -13.62
N ARG A 156 -5.91 2.16 -12.68
CA ARG A 156 -7.34 2.44 -12.92
C ARG A 156 -7.92 3.58 -12.08
N ILE A 157 -7.21 4.05 -11.06
CA ILE A 157 -7.70 5.10 -10.14
C ILE A 157 -7.72 6.50 -10.79
N TRP A 158 -6.96 6.69 -11.88
CA TRP A 158 -6.86 7.95 -12.62
C TRP A 158 -6.87 7.72 -14.13
#